data_AF-A0A7Y5FJN8-F1
#
_entry.id   AF-A0A7Y5FJN8-F1
#
_cell.length_a   1.000
_cell.length_b   1.000
_cell.length_c   1.000
_cell.angle_alpha   90.00
_cell.angle_beta   90.00
_cell.angle_gamma   90.00
#
_symmetry.space_group_name_H-M   'P 1'
#
loop_
_entity.id
_entity.type
_entity.pdbx_description
1 polymer ?
#
loop_
_entity_poly.entity_id
_entity_poly.type
_entity_poly.pdbx_seq_one_letter_code
_entity_poly.pdbx_strand_id
1 'polypeptide(L)' 'MIATPLQYCEHPFFYRRRPTHEVKVGEVGIGGNHPIRVQSMTIADTMDTAATVRETIQLYEAGCEIVRIT' A
#
# COMPACT_ATOMS: atom_id res chain seq x y z
N MET A 1 -21.57 -23.95 3.56
CA MET A 1 -20.84 -23.00 4.42
C MET A 1 -21.22 -21.60 3.99
N ILE A 2 -22.11 -20.95 4.72
CA ILE A 2 -22.55 -19.58 4.46
C ILE A 2 -21.44 -18.64 4.95
N ALA A 3 -20.84 -17.88 4.02
CA ALA A 3 -19.89 -16.83 4.38
C ALA A 3 -20.63 -15.80 5.24
N THR A 4 -20.21 -15.66 6.49
CA THR A 4 -20.70 -14.60 7.38
C THR A 4 -20.53 -13.25 6.67
N PRO A 5 -21.51 -12.35 6.68
CA PRO A 5 -21.35 -11.04 6.06
C PRO A 5 -20.11 -10.37 6.66
N LEU A 6 -19.20 -9.94 5.79
CA LEU A 6 -17.94 -9.31 6.19
C LEU A 6 -18.26 -8.00 6.91
N GLN A 7 -18.32 -8.04 8.24
CA GLN A 7 -18.45 -6.85 9.06
C GLN A 7 -17.09 -6.12 9.06
N TYR A 8 -16.96 -5.13 8.17
CA TYR A 8 -15.72 -4.40 7.93
C TYR A 8 -15.21 -3.63 9.15
N CYS A 9 -16.12 -3.13 9.99
CA CYS A 9 -15.79 -2.36 11.19
C CYS A 9 -16.49 -3.01 12.40
N GLU A 10 -15.70 -3.63 13.27
CA GLU A 10 -16.22 -4.28 14.49
C GLU A 10 -16.69 -3.26 15.53
N HIS A 11 -16.01 -2.12 15.64
CA HIS A 11 -16.35 -1.05 16.60
C HIS A 11 -15.94 0.33 16.06
N PRO A 12 -16.82 1.36 16.09
CA PRO A 12 -16.53 2.66 15.50
C PRO A 12 -15.50 3.49 16.29
N PHE A 13 -15.33 3.23 17.58
CA PHE A 13 -14.42 3.99 18.46
C PHE A 13 -13.12 3.26 18.83
N PHE A 14 -12.98 1.98 18.47
CA PHE A 14 -11.78 1.20 18.82
C PHE A 14 -11.23 0.53 17.57
N TYR A 15 -9.96 0.82 17.27
CA TYR A 15 -9.29 0.23 16.13
C TYR A 15 -8.95 -1.24 16.42
N ARG A 16 -9.36 -2.12 15.50
CA ARG A 16 -8.86 -3.48 15.39
C ARG A 16 -8.45 -3.73 13.96
N ARG A 17 -7.22 -4.23 13.75
CA ARG A 17 -6.76 -4.62 12.42
C ARG A 17 -7.59 -5.80 11.91
N ARG A 18 -8.13 -5.67 10.70
CA ARG A 18 -8.80 -6.77 10.00
C ARG A 18 -7.80 -7.89 9.67
N PRO A 19 -8.07 -9.15 10.03
CA PRO A 19 -7.30 -10.29 9.55
C PRO A 19 -7.41 -10.41 8.03
N THR A 20 -6.26 -10.42 7.34
CA THR A 20 -6.19 -10.55 5.89
C THR A 20 -5.12 -11.56 5.50
N HIS A 21 -5.24 -12.10 4.28
CA HIS A 21 -4.14 -12.85 3.69
C HIS A 21 -2.94 -11.93 3.43
N GLU A 22 -1.75 -12.49 3.56
CA GLU A 22 -0.51 -11.81 3.16
C GLU A 22 -0.33 -11.88 1.65
N VAL A 23 0.10 -10.77 1.05
CA VAL A 23 0.50 -10.67 -0.37
C VAL A 23 1.82 -9.93 -0.45
N LYS A 24 2.73 -10.37 -1.32
CA LYS A 24 4.01 -9.69 -1.59
C LYS A 24 3.91 -8.77 -2.80
N VAL A 25 4.47 -7.56 -2.69
CA VAL A 25 4.76 -6.65 -3.80
C VAL A 25 6.28 -6.48 -3.86
N GLY A 26 6.93 -7.18 -4.79
CA GLY A 26 8.38 -7.39 -4.73
C GLY A 26 8.77 -8.05 -3.40
N GLU A 27 9.65 -7.39 -2.63
CA GLU A 27 10.06 -7.87 -1.30
C GLU A 27 9.18 -7.32 -0.15
N VAL A 28 8.23 -6.43 -0.43
CA VAL A 28 7.37 -5.82 0.59
C VAL A 28 6.13 -6.68 0.84
N GLY A 29 5.97 -7.19 2.07
CA GLY A 29 4.76 -7.90 2.50
C GLY A 29 3.63 -6.95 2.92
N ILE A 30 2.41 -7.20 2.43
CA ILE A 30 1.18 -6.46 2.73
C ILE A 30 0.14 -7.41 3.32
N GLY A 31 -0.59 -6.95 4.35
CA GLY A 31 -1.61 -7.77 5.01
C GLY A 31 -1.03 -8.71 6.08
N GLY A 32 -1.80 -9.71 6.51
CA GLY A 32 -1.37 -10.66 7.54
C GLY A 32 -0.98 -9.97 8.85
N ASN A 33 0.28 -10.15 9.25
CA ASN A 33 0.88 -9.52 10.45
C ASN A 33 1.87 -8.39 10.11
N HIS A 34 2.08 -8.07 8.82
CA HIS A 34 2.96 -6.97 8.40
C HIS A 34 2.43 -5.59 8.82
N PRO A 35 3.27 -4.56 9.00
CA PRO A 35 2.81 -3.20 9.29
C PRO A 35 1.92 -2.63 8.16
N ILE A 36 1.23 -1.53 8.45
CA ILE A 36 0.58 -0.72 7.41
C ILE A 36 1.69 -0.10 6.56
N ARG A 37 1.69 -0.41 5.26
CA ARG A 37 2.70 0.05 4.31
C ARG A 37 2.38 1.43 3.77
N VAL A 38 3.40 2.26 3.57
CA VAL A 38 3.26 3.59 2.97
C VAL A 38 3.44 3.49 1.46
N GLN A 39 2.42 3.93 0.72
CA GLN A 39 2.43 3.96 -0.74
C GLN A 39 2.14 5.37 -1.25
N SER A 40 2.73 5.74 -2.39
CA SER A 40 2.43 6.96 -3.12
C SER A 40 2.35 6.68 -4.63
N MET A 41 2.13 7.73 -5.42
CA MET A 41 2.07 7.69 -6.87
C MET A 41 2.81 8.88 -7.47
N THR A 42 3.50 8.66 -8.59
CA THR A 42 4.13 9.74 -9.37
C THR A 42 3.07 10.61 -10.06
N ILE A 43 3.35 11.90 -10.21
CA ILE A 43 2.57 12.84 -11.04
C ILE A 43 3.28 13.21 -12.34
N ALA A 44 4.56 12.85 -12.50
CA ALA A 44 5.28 13.00 -13.76
C ALA A 44 4.58 12.25 -14.92
N ASP A 45 4.73 12.75 -16.14
CA ASP A 45 4.35 12.02 -17.34
C ASP A 45 5.12 10.70 -17.38
N THR A 46 4.41 9.57 -17.37
CA THR A 46 5.00 8.24 -17.37
C THR A 46 5.87 7.97 -18.60
N MET A 47 5.63 8.68 -19.70
CA MET A 47 6.48 8.57 -20.90
C MET A 47 7.80 9.35 -20.76
N ASP A 48 7.92 10.26 -19.78
CA ASP A 48 9.18 10.88 -19.39
C ASP A 48 9.86 10.04 -18.29
N THR A 49 10.64 9.06 -18.73
CA THR A 49 11.37 8.15 -17.85
C THR A 49 12.27 8.89 -16.85
N ALA A 50 12.94 9.96 -17.26
CA ALA A 50 13.88 10.67 -16.39
C ALA A 50 13.14 11.43 -15.27
N ALA A 51 12.00 12.04 -15.59
CA ALA A 51 11.15 12.67 -14.58
C ALA A 51 10.55 11.65 -13.62
N THR A 52 10.00 10.53 -14.11
CA THR A 52 9.41 9.48 -13.28
C THR A 52 10.43 8.86 -12.32
N VAL A 53 11.66 8.59 -12.79
CA VAL A 53 12.73 8.03 -11.94
C VAL A 53 13.11 9.01 -10.83
N ARG A 54 13.32 10.29 -11.17
CA ARG A 54 13.67 11.32 -10.19
C ARG A 54 12.59 11.48 -9.12
N GLU A 55 11.32 11.52 -9.52
CA GLU A 55 10.20 11.60 -8.57
C GLU A 55 10.09 10.33 -7.70
N THR A 56 10.28 9.15 -8.30
CA THR A 56 10.28 7.87 -7.55
C THR A 56 11.35 7.86 -6.46
N ILE A 57 12.56 8.37 -6.75
CA ILE A 57 13.64 8.49 -5.76
C ILE A 57 13.23 9.45 -4.63
N GLN A 58 12.63 10.60 -4.96
CA GLN A 58 12.15 11.57 -3.95
C GLN A 58 11.08 10.96 -3.03
N LEU A 59 10.15 10.19 -3.60
CA LEU A 59 9.14 9.47 -2.81
C LEU A 59 9.80 8.45 -1.87
N TYR A 60 10.78 7.69 -2.36
CA TYR A 60 11.54 6.75 -1.53
C TYR A 60 12.28 7.46 -0.39
N GLU A 61 12.97 8.57 -0.66
CA GLU A 61 13.66 9.38 0.36
C GLU A 61 12.70 9.95 1.41
N ALA A 62 11.44 10.21 1.04
CA ALA A 62 10.38 10.61 1.95
C ALA A 62 9.77 9.45 2.78
N GLY A 63 10.24 8.22 2.58
CA GLY A 63 9.79 7.02 3.30
C GLY A 63 8.69 6.21 2.59
N CYS A 64 8.48 6.42 1.29
CA CYS A 64 7.58 5.59 0.52
C CYS A 64 8.16 4.18 0.30
N GLU A 65 7.36 3.15 0.60
CA GLU A 65 7.78 1.75 0.44
C GLU A 65 7.35 1.16 -0.91
N ILE A 66 6.28 1.70 -1.50
CA ILE A 66 5.70 1.23 -2.76
C ILE A 66 5.32 2.45 -3.60
N VAL A 67 5.82 2.56 -4.83
CA VAL A 67 5.49 3.66 -5.75
C VAL A 67 4.63 3.13 -6.89
N ARG A 68 3.49 3.78 -7.14
CA ARG A 68 2.63 3.53 -8.30
C ARG A 68 2.96 4.53 -9.42
N ILE A 69 2.89 4.07 -10.66
CA ILE A 69 3.05 4.88 -11.87
C ILE A 69 1.78 4.66 -12.73
N THR A 70 1.25 5.71 -13.37
CA THR A 70 0.01 5.65 -14.19
C THR A 70 0.31 5.24 -15.63
#